data_AF-A0A9R1VGK4-F1
#
_entry.id   AF-A0A9R1VGK4-F1
#
_cell.length_a   1.000
_cell.length_b   1.000
_cell.length_c   1.000
_cell.angle_alpha   90.00
_cell.angle_beta   90.00
_cell.angle_gamma   90.00
#
_symmetry.space_group_name_H-M   'P 1'
#
loop_
_entity.id
_entity.type
_entity.pdbx_description
1 polymer ?
#
loop_
_entity_poly.entity_id
_entity_poly.type
_entity_poly.pdbx_seq_one_letter_code
_entity_poly.pdbx_strand_id
1 'polypeptide(L)'
;MGPSKDGLYSFSQPKIHPVSNVAFFTVRASLTTWHQRLGHPHPQLLHSMVLKNHLVVTKNSAISFCNSCPMGKSSKTHLSSSNHKVHMSWI
;
A
#
# COMPACT_ATOMS: atom_id res chain seq x y z
N MET A 1 26.70 2.77 23.67
CA MET A 1 26.28 3.42 22.40
C MET A 1 27.26 2.97 21.33
N GLY A 2 26.77 2.58 20.14
CA GLY A 2 27.62 2.02 19.08
C GLY A 2 28.51 3.07 18.42
N PRO A 3 29.65 2.68 17.81
CA PRO A 3 30.55 3.63 17.17
C PRO A 3 29.84 4.34 16.00
N SER A 4 29.79 5.67 16.07
CA SER A 4 29.37 6.56 14.98
C SER A 4 30.58 7.32 14.44
N LYS A 5 30.58 7.65 13.16
CA LYS A 5 31.52 8.61 12.57
C LYS A 5 30.74 9.88 12.28
N ASP A 6 31.21 11.03 12.77
CA ASP A 6 30.56 12.33 12.58
C ASP A 6 29.06 12.35 12.97
N GLY A 7 28.68 11.58 14.00
CA GLY A 7 27.28 11.48 14.44
C GLY A 7 26.38 10.60 13.56
N LEU A 8 26.93 9.95 12.53
CA LEU A 8 26.23 9.03 11.64
C LEU A 8 26.68 7.58 11.87
N TYR A 9 25.73 6.65 11.84
CA TYR A 9 26.04 5.23 11.83
C TYR A 9 26.67 4.84 10.49
N SER A 10 27.86 4.24 10.56
CA SER A 10 28.59 3.81 9.37
C SER A 10 28.17 2.41 8.96
N PHE A 11 27.46 2.28 7.86
CA PHE A 11 27.33 1.01 7.17
C PHE A 11 28.50 0.88 6.19
N SER A 12 29.49 0.04 6.51
CA SER A 12 30.53 -0.32 5.56
C SER A 12 29.89 -1.21 4.50
N GLN A 13 29.56 -0.64 3.34
CA GLN A 13 29.07 -1.43 2.22
C GLN A 13 30.22 -2.31 1.71
N PRO A 14 30.07 -3.64 1.65
CA PRO A 14 31.08 -4.49 1.03
C PRO A 14 31.27 -4.04 -0.42
N LYS A 15 32.52 -4.05 -0.90
CA LYS A 15 32.84 -3.73 -2.31
C LYS A 15 32.10 -4.74 -3.20
N ILE A 16 30.99 -4.32 -3.79
CA ILE A 16 30.14 -5.15 -4.63
C ILE A 16 30.88 -5.34 -5.96
N HIS A 17 31.45 -6.52 -6.17
CA HIS A 17 31.91 -6.91 -7.51
C HIS A 17 30.67 -6.97 -8.44
N PRO A 18 30.79 -6.58 -9.72
CA PRO A 18 29.67 -6.60 -10.66
C PRO A 18 29.29 -8.05 -10.97
N VAL A 19 28.46 -8.63 -10.11
CA VAL A 19 27.69 -9.83 -10.41
C VAL A 19 26.48 -9.35 -11.21
N SER A 20 26.14 -10.03 -12.31
CA SER A 20 24.87 -9.77 -12.98
C SER A 20 23.75 -9.98 -11.96
N ASN A 21 23.05 -8.90 -11.61
CA ASN A 21 21.92 -8.96 -10.69
C ASN A 21 20.80 -9.76 -11.36
N VAL A 22 20.80 -11.07 -11.13
CA VAL A 22 19.73 -11.96 -11.57
C VAL A 22 18.75 -12.14 -10.42
N ALA A 23 17.59 -11.51 -10.54
CA ALA A 23 16.47 -11.75 -9.63
C ALA A 23 15.75 -13.02 -10.06
N PHE A 24 15.94 -14.12 -9.32
CA PHE A 24 15.18 -15.35 -9.52
C PHE A 24 13.76 -15.19 -8.99
N PHE A 25 12.81 -14.85 -9.85
CA PHE A 25 11.38 -14.83 -9.53
C PHE A 25 10.78 -16.24 -9.67
N THR A 26 11.18 -17.19 -8.82
CA THR A 26 10.57 -18.53 -8.79
C THR A 26 9.11 -18.48 -8.34
N VAL A 27 8.70 -17.42 -7.61
CA VAL A 27 7.32 -17.23 -7.14
C VAL A 27 6.68 -16.05 -7.87
N ARG A 28 5.64 -16.34 -8.67
CA ARG A 28 4.81 -15.31 -9.29
C ARG A 28 3.88 -14.71 -8.23
N ALA A 29 3.94 -13.39 -8.04
CA ALA A 29 3.05 -12.70 -7.13
C ALA A 29 1.63 -12.62 -7.71
N SER A 30 0.62 -12.78 -6.85
CA SER A 30 -0.78 -12.60 -7.25
C SER A 30 -1.10 -11.12 -7.48
N LEU A 31 -2.21 -10.83 -8.14
CA LEU A 31 -2.72 -9.45 -8.25
C LEU A 31 -2.98 -8.82 -6.87
N THR A 32 -3.46 -9.58 -5.87
CA THR A 32 -3.57 -9.09 -4.49
C THR A 32 -2.22 -8.71 -3.89
N THR A 33 -1.18 -9.51 -4.13
CA THR A 33 0.18 -9.20 -3.65
C THR A 33 0.74 -7.96 -4.32
N TRP A 34 0.54 -7.81 -5.63
CA TRP A 34 0.95 -6.59 -6.35
C TRP A 34 0.15 -5.36 -5.90
N HIS A 35 -1.16 -5.52 -5.64
CA HIS A 35 -2.00 -4.47 -5.08
C HIS A 35 -1.44 -3.95 -3.74
N GLN A 36 -1.02 -4.84 -2.84
CA GLN A 36 -0.40 -4.44 -1.58
C GLN A 36 0.98 -3.77 -1.79
N ARG A 37 1.84 -4.36 -2.62
CA ARG A 37 3.21 -3.87 -2.87
C ARG A 37 3.26 -2.48 -3.52
N LEU A 38 2.32 -2.18 -4.39
CA LEU A 38 2.27 -0.91 -5.15
C LEU A 38 1.47 0.18 -4.43
N GLY A 39 1.12 -0.01 -3.15
CA GLY A 39 0.44 1.02 -2.36
C GLY A 39 -1.06 1.11 -2.60
N HIS A 40 -1.74 -0.04 -2.72
CA HIS A 40 -3.19 -0.13 -2.83
C HIS A 40 -3.82 0.62 -4.02
N PRO A 41 -3.27 0.53 -5.24
CA PRO A 41 -3.86 1.18 -6.41
C PRO A 41 -5.24 0.60 -6.74
N HIS A 42 -6.06 1.42 -7.41
CA HIS A 42 -7.33 0.97 -7.96
C HIS A 42 -7.12 -0.23 -8.90
N PRO A 43 -8.01 -1.24 -8.92
CA PRO A 43 -7.88 -2.44 -9.76
C PRO A 43 -7.54 -2.17 -11.25
N GLN A 44 -8.18 -1.18 -11.87
CA GLN A 44 -7.93 -0.82 -13.26
C GLN A 44 -6.53 -0.22 -13.49
N LEU A 45 -6.07 0.60 -12.54
CA LEU A 45 -4.72 1.16 -12.57
C LEU A 45 -3.68 0.07 -12.37
N LEU A 46 -3.92 -0.84 -11.43
CA LEU A 46 -3.05 -1.99 -11.20
C LEU A 46 -2.91 -2.85 -12.46
N HIS A 47 -4.02 -3.15 -13.13
CA HIS A 47 -4.01 -3.92 -14.37
C HIS A 47 -3.18 -3.23 -15.45
N SER A 48 -3.35 -1.90 -15.58
CA SER A 48 -2.55 -1.09 -16.50
C SER A 48 -1.05 -1.12 -16.16
N MET A 49 -0.70 -1.03 -14.87
CA MET A 49 0.70 -1.10 -14.41
C MET A 49 1.33 -2.47 -14.66
N VAL A 50 0.58 -3.55 -14.41
CA VAL A 50 1.03 -4.93 -14.67
C VAL A 50 1.36 -5.10 -16.15
N LEU A 51 0.46 -4.66 -17.03
CA LEU A 51 0.66 -4.77 -18.48
C LEU A 51 1.83 -3.90 -18.97
N LYS A 52 1.88 -2.63 -18.56
CA LYS A 52 2.91 -1.67 -19.01
C LYS A 52 4.32 -2.02 -18.55
N ASN A 53 4.45 -2.61 -17.36
CA ASN A 53 5.75 -2.94 -16.78
C ASN A 53 6.09 -4.44 -16.90
N HIS A 54 5.30 -5.21 -17.65
CA HIS A 54 5.49 -6.65 -17.85
C HIS A 54 5.68 -7.42 -16.52
N LEU A 55 4.90 -7.04 -15.49
CA LEU A 55 5.01 -7.66 -14.18
C LEU A 55 4.54 -9.12 -14.25
N VAL A 56 5.31 -10.01 -13.64
CA VAL A 56 4.97 -11.43 -13.59
C VAL A 56 3.84 -11.64 -12.58
N VAL A 57 2.71 -12.15 -13.06
CA VAL A 57 1.51 -12.43 -12.24
C VAL A 57 1.13 -13.91 -12.31
N THR A 58 0.66 -14.45 -11.20
CA THR A 58 0.09 -15.81 -11.14
C THR A 58 -1.19 -15.88 -12.00
N LYS A 59 -1.40 -17.00 -12.71
CA LYS A 59 -2.60 -17.17 -13.55
C LYS A 59 -3.87 -17.14 -12.66
N ASN A 60 -4.92 -16.47 -13.13
CA ASN A 60 -6.26 -16.45 -12.51
C ASN A 60 -6.40 -15.78 -11.13
N SER A 61 -5.59 -14.77 -10.80
CA SER A 61 -5.75 -14.04 -9.55
C SER A 61 -6.65 -12.81 -9.74
N ALA A 62 -7.95 -12.91 -9.43
CA ALA A 62 -8.72 -11.70 -9.16
C ALA A 62 -8.15 -11.00 -7.90
N ILE A 63 -8.32 -9.68 -7.79
CA ILE A 63 -7.95 -8.96 -6.57
C ILE A 63 -8.97 -9.30 -5.50
N SER A 64 -8.52 -9.89 -4.39
CA SER A 64 -9.36 -10.13 -3.22
C SER A 64 -9.73 -8.82 -2.53
N PHE A 65 -10.80 -8.84 -1.74
CA PHE A 65 -11.12 -7.71 -0.87
C PHE A 65 -9.91 -7.34 0.01
N CYS A 66 -9.60 -6.04 0.08
CA CYS A 66 -8.47 -5.52 0.82
C CYS A 66 -8.97 -4.62 1.96
N ASN A 67 -8.81 -5.07 3.20
CA ASN A 67 -9.27 -4.35 4.40
C ASN A 67 -8.65 -2.95 4.55
N SER A 68 -7.40 -2.77 4.09
CA SER A 68 -6.70 -1.48 4.17
C SER A 68 -7.29 -0.42 3.24
N CYS A 69 -7.94 -0.83 2.15
CA CYS A 69 -8.46 0.10 1.14
C CYS A 69 -9.66 0.93 1.64
N PRO A 70 -10.72 0.34 2.23
CA PRO A 70 -11.79 1.09 2.85
C PRO A 70 -11.30 2.00 3.97
N MET A 71 -10.38 1.51 4.81
CA MET A 71 -9.80 2.29 5.91
C MET A 71 -9.02 3.51 5.41
N GLY A 72 -8.26 3.36 4.32
CA GLY A 72 -7.54 4.48 3.70
C GLY A 72 -8.44 5.44 2.91
N LYS A 73 -9.66 4.99 2.53
CA LYS A 73 -10.64 5.79 1.78
C LYS A 73 -11.73 6.38 2.66
N SER A 74 -11.83 6.01 3.94
CA SER A 74 -12.83 6.54 4.83
C SER A 74 -12.53 8.02 5.08
N SER A 75 -13.40 8.90 4.56
CA SER A 75 -13.44 10.29 4.97
C SER A 75 -14.32 10.41 6.22
N LYS A 76 -13.99 11.36 7.11
CA LYS A 76 -14.91 11.76 8.19
C LYS A 76 -16.13 12.38 7.53
N THR A 77 -17.26 11.71 7.58
CA THR A 77 -18.54 12.32 7.22
C THR A 77 -18.95 13.28 8.34
N HIS A 78 -19.47 14.45 7.98
CA HIS A 78 -20.06 15.35 8.96
C HIS A 78 -21.29 14.68 9.58
N LEU A 79 -21.38 14.69 10.90
CA LEU A 79 -22.60 14.31 11.61
C LEU A 79 -23.71 15.28 11.21
N SER A 80 -24.88 14.76 10.80
CA SER A 80 -26.07 15.59 10.59
C SER A 80 -26.37 16.36 11.87
N SER A 81 -26.62 17.66 11.75
CA SER A 81 -27.03 18.44 12.92
C SER A 81 -28.38 17.88 13.41
N SER A 82 -28.40 17.42 14.66
CA SER A 82 -29.64 17.00 15.30
C SER A 82 -30.41 18.26 15.67
N ASN A 83 -31.50 18.54 14.95
CA ASN A 83 -32.45 19.59 15.32
C ASN A 83 -33.34 19.06 16.45
N HIS A 84 -32.80 18.94 17.67
CA HIS A 84 -33.63 18.79 18.86
C HIS A 84 -34.42 20.09 19.07
N LYS A 85 -35.67 20.12 18.62
CA LYS A 85 -36.62 21.15 19.05
C LYS A 85 -36.99 20.86 20.50
N VAL A 86 -36.46 21.64 21.42
CA VAL A 86 -36.96 21.67 22.81
C VAL A 86 -38.39 22.20 22.74
N HIS A 87 -39.37 21.33 22.94
CA HIS A 87 -40.77 21.70 23.03
C HIS A 87 -41.00 22.38 24.39
N MET A 88 -40.81 23.71 24.45
CA MET A 88 -41.22 24.52 25.59
C MET A 88 -42.73 24.74 25.52
N SER A 89 -43.47 23.89 26.23
CA SER A 89 -44.89 24.08 26.52
C SER A 89 -45.02 25.15 27.60
N TRP A 90 -45.50 26.34 27.22
CA TRP A 90 -45.90 27.37 28.18
C TRP A 90 -47.34 27.11 28.64
N ILE A 91 -47.51 27.00 29.96
CA ILE A 91 -48.79 27.09 30.67
C ILE A 91 -49.08 28.58 30.89
#